data_AF-A0A150VEC1-F1
#
_entry.id   AF-A0A150VEC1-F1
#
_cell.length_a   1.000
_cell.length_b   1.000
_cell.length_c   1.000
_cell.angle_alpha   90.00
_cell.angle_beta   90.00
_cell.angle_gamma   90.00
#
_symmetry.space_group_name_H-M   'P 1'
#
loop_
_entity.id
_entity.type
_entity.pdbx_description
1 polymer ?
#
loop_
_entity_poly.entity_id
_entity_poly.type
_entity_poly.pdbx_seq_one_letter_code
_entity_poly.pdbx_strand_id
1 'polypeptide(L)'
;MIKMSDLSDILNFDIIVKPPISTNSVKHFDPDAIAQDAHDTRIVVHERFPSLVQNFLQHKRRHGSHFEKALYRSSADFTWQDEVARLISKRPLTFMGSTDYTVLRDGTQLRGDNTELWDRNGTDIQPSNDLISFNEYLSYDEIMLGSLMGVSGPSHFINNGNRLNRGIPGEKGTFEPRGIIVGLVGARFERDDRMDSVHVLKAVEQPRQHPELSKLFHEFFGVEKDTQAAFDVRMYQARMRITADIFLLEANDRARVAGRKAHAYVVGLGLGVWQYRGFPSQAEAYVDTFSSAVVDLKLPYISTLEFAWITVPESCRRRAAEVAKKRGIKLEFTRRNPAAKLNTDELLVLSYAWDGNAFPGNEYWDGSLSGSGDPAAACMSTIGELHNPLVNPSFLERVKVLRASDETDTNSS
;
A
#
# COMPACT_ATOMS: atom_id res chain seq x y z
N MET A 1 -1.24 -25.56 4.75
CA MET A 1 -2.24 -25.90 5.77
C MET A 1 -1.91 -25.05 6.98
N ILE A 2 -2.75 -24.06 7.29
CA ILE A 2 -2.60 -23.26 8.52
C ILE A 2 -2.63 -24.22 9.72
N LYS A 3 -1.80 -23.99 10.74
CA LYS A 3 -1.93 -24.74 11.99
C LYS A 3 -3.25 -24.35 12.63
N MET A 4 -4.03 -25.29 13.17
CA MET A 4 -5.31 -24.98 13.83
C MET A 4 -5.18 -23.93 14.95
N SER A 5 -3.98 -23.75 15.52
CA SER A 5 -3.63 -22.65 16.43
C SER A 5 -3.88 -21.27 15.80
N ASP A 6 -3.48 -21.06 14.55
CA ASP A 6 -3.50 -19.73 13.95
C ASP A 6 -4.93 -19.32 13.59
N LEU A 7 -5.80 -20.28 13.22
CA LEU A 7 -7.23 -20.00 13.03
C LEU A 7 -7.92 -19.65 14.35
N SER A 8 -7.60 -20.36 15.43
CA SER A 8 -8.11 -20.01 16.76
C SER A 8 -7.67 -18.60 17.16
N ASP A 9 -6.42 -18.22 16.87
CA ASP A 9 -5.90 -16.89 17.16
C ASP A 9 -6.60 -15.80 16.31
N ILE A 10 -6.83 -16.05 15.02
CA ILE A 10 -7.56 -15.14 14.12
C ILE A 10 -9.04 -14.99 14.51
N LEU A 11 -9.67 -16.03 15.08
CA LEU A 11 -11.08 -15.94 15.51
C LEU A 11 -11.24 -15.39 16.94
N ASN A 12 -10.18 -15.49 17.76
CA ASN A 12 -10.18 -15.08 19.17
C ASN A 12 -9.19 -13.94 19.49
N PHE A 13 -8.78 -13.17 18.48
CA PHE A 13 -7.84 -12.06 18.66
C PHE A 13 -8.31 -11.07 19.73
N ASP A 14 -7.36 -10.64 20.56
CA ASP A 14 -7.58 -9.65 21.61
C ASP A 14 -6.66 -8.43 21.41
N ILE A 15 -7.01 -7.60 20.43
CA ILE A 15 -6.34 -6.32 20.21
C ILE A 15 -6.88 -5.26 21.18
N ILE A 16 -6.01 -4.35 21.64
CA ILE A 16 -6.35 -3.29 22.61
C ILE A 16 -7.45 -2.38 22.06
N VAL A 17 -7.23 -1.83 20.87
CA VAL A 17 -8.22 -1.01 20.16
C VAL A 17 -9.09 -1.91 19.30
N LYS A 18 -10.37 -2.06 19.68
CA LYS A 18 -11.31 -2.89 18.93
C LYS A 18 -11.73 -2.22 17.61
N PRO A 19 -12.04 -3.01 16.57
CA PRO A 19 -12.62 -2.46 15.35
C PRO A 19 -13.91 -1.69 15.67
N PRO A 20 -14.10 -0.44 15.17
CA PRO A 20 -15.27 0.36 15.51
C PRO A 20 -16.62 -0.15 14.98
N ILE A 21 -16.61 -1.17 14.12
CA ILE A 21 -17.81 -1.89 13.69
C ILE A 21 -17.53 -3.40 13.71
N SER A 22 -18.59 -4.19 13.86
CA SER A 22 -18.50 -5.66 13.82
C SER A 22 -19.14 -6.27 12.56
N THR A 23 -19.90 -5.51 11.77
CA THR A 23 -20.71 -6.01 10.64
C THR A 23 -19.91 -6.74 9.56
N ASN A 24 -18.63 -6.44 9.44
CA ASN A 24 -17.65 -7.02 8.52
C ASN A 24 -16.60 -7.91 9.23
N SER A 25 -16.80 -8.24 10.51
CA SER A 25 -15.86 -9.07 11.27
C SER A 25 -15.75 -10.47 10.67
N VAL A 26 -14.55 -11.06 10.69
CA VAL A 26 -14.30 -12.41 10.16
C VAL A 26 -15.17 -13.47 10.85
N LYS A 27 -15.60 -13.20 12.09
CA LYS A 27 -16.46 -14.09 12.88
C LYS A 27 -17.86 -14.30 12.31
N HIS A 28 -18.26 -13.49 11.33
CA HIS A 28 -19.56 -13.60 10.65
C HIS A 28 -19.51 -14.43 9.36
N PHE A 29 -18.32 -14.93 8.99
CA PHE A 29 -18.13 -15.73 7.78
C PHE A 29 -17.68 -17.15 8.13
N ASP A 30 -17.68 -18.00 7.11
CA ASP A 30 -17.29 -19.40 7.24
C ASP A 30 -15.84 -19.52 7.77
N PRO A 31 -15.60 -20.21 8.90
CA PRO A 31 -14.28 -20.29 9.52
C PRO A 31 -13.19 -20.88 8.62
N ASP A 32 -13.52 -21.88 7.80
CA ASP A 32 -12.55 -22.52 6.91
C ASP A 32 -12.17 -21.56 5.76
N ALA A 33 -13.15 -20.83 5.22
CA ALA A 33 -12.89 -19.77 4.25
C ALA A 33 -12.01 -18.66 4.85
N ILE A 34 -12.29 -18.22 6.08
CA ILE A 34 -11.47 -17.21 6.77
C ILE A 34 -10.05 -17.69 7.03
N ALA A 35 -9.87 -18.95 7.42
CA ALA A 35 -8.55 -19.54 7.56
C ALA A 35 -7.78 -19.44 6.24
N GLN A 36 -8.40 -19.86 5.14
CA GLN A 36 -7.78 -19.81 3.82
C GLN A 36 -7.49 -18.36 3.38
N ASP A 37 -8.41 -17.42 3.63
CA ASP A 37 -8.23 -16.01 3.29
C ASP A 37 -7.06 -15.39 4.09
N ALA A 38 -6.93 -15.74 5.38
CA ALA A 38 -5.81 -15.32 6.21
C ALA A 38 -4.48 -15.90 5.72
N HIS A 39 -4.46 -17.18 5.32
CA HIS A 39 -3.30 -17.86 4.74
C HIS A 39 -2.86 -17.18 3.43
N ASP A 40 -3.83 -16.84 2.58
CA ASP A 40 -3.58 -16.29 1.26
C ASP A 40 -3.38 -14.77 1.27
N THR A 41 -3.52 -14.14 2.44
CA THR A 41 -3.04 -12.78 2.69
C THR A 41 -1.52 -12.77 2.73
N ARG A 42 -0.92 -11.84 1.98
CA ARG A 42 0.51 -11.73 1.78
C ARG A 42 0.94 -10.28 1.57
N ILE A 43 2.17 -10.00 1.96
CA ILE A 43 2.89 -8.79 1.56
C ILE A 43 3.31 -8.95 0.10
N VAL A 44 3.15 -7.90 -0.71
CA VAL A 44 3.57 -7.88 -2.12
C VAL A 44 4.61 -6.79 -2.35
N VAL A 45 5.70 -7.15 -3.03
CA VAL A 45 6.82 -6.22 -3.32
C VAL A 45 7.29 -6.37 -4.76
N HIS A 46 7.84 -5.29 -5.32
CA HIS A 46 8.48 -5.30 -6.63
C HIS A 46 9.76 -6.15 -6.64
N GLU A 47 10.13 -6.78 -7.76
CA GLU A 47 11.34 -7.64 -7.85
C GLU A 47 12.65 -6.98 -7.43
N ARG A 48 12.75 -5.67 -7.64
CA ARG A 48 13.91 -4.85 -7.25
C ARG A 48 13.91 -4.44 -5.77
N PHE A 49 12.79 -4.62 -5.06
CA PHE A 49 12.62 -4.13 -3.69
C PHE A 49 13.55 -4.81 -2.67
N PRO A 50 13.77 -6.15 -2.70
CA PRO A 50 14.73 -6.78 -1.80
C PRO A 50 16.12 -6.14 -1.84
N SER A 51 16.62 -5.81 -3.04
CA SER A 51 17.93 -5.14 -3.20
C SER A 51 17.92 -3.71 -2.63
N LEU A 52 16.83 -2.96 -2.81
CA LEU A 52 16.68 -1.64 -2.19
C LEU A 52 16.76 -1.74 -0.66
N VAL A 53 16.01 -2.68 -0.06
CA VAL A 53 15.98 -2.88 1.40
C VAL A 53 17.36 -3.30 1.91
N GLN A 54 18.05 -4.19 1.22
CA GLN A 54 19.42 -4.57 1.60
C GLN A 54 20.38 -3.38 1.60
N ASN A 55 20.32 -2.53 0.57
CA ASN A 55 21.15 -1.33 0.47
C ASN A 55 20.76 -0.30 1.54
N PHE A 56 19.45 -0.15 1.82
CA PHE A 56 18.94 0.68 2.91
C PHE A 56 19.52 0.23 4.26
N LEU A 57 19.44 -1.06 4.58
CA LEU A 57 19.97 -1.61 5.82
C LEU A 57 21.50 -1.42 5.93
N GLN A 58 22.25 -1.61 4.83
CA GLN A 58 23.69 -1.32 4.81
C GLN A 58 23.97 0.16 5.08
N HIS A 59 23.22 1.06 4.46
CA HIS A 59 23.31 2.49 4.70
C HIS A 59 23.04 2.82 6.18
N LYS A 60 21.96 2.27 6.76
CA LYS A 60 21.60 2.48 8.17
C LYS A 60 22.62 1.91 9.15
N ARG A 61 23.22 0.75 8.86
CA ARG A 61 24.34 0.19 9.66
C ARG A 61 25.54 1.12 9.71
N ARG A 62 25.83 1.83 8.62
CA ARG A 62 26.99 2.72 8.51
C ARG A 62 26.72 4.13 9.04
N HIS A 63 25.60 4.72 8.63
CA HIS A 63 25.29 6.13 8.82
C HIS A 63 24.14 6.40 9.79
N GLY A 64 23.36 5.38 10.14
CA GLY A 64 22.19 5.54 11.02
C GLY A 64 22.57 5.95 12.44
N SER A 65 21.52 6.31 13.19
CA SER A 65 21.62 6.64 14.61
C SER A 65 22.08 5.45 15.44
N HIS A 66 22.40 5.67 16.71
CA HIS A 66 22.74 4.56 17.60
C HIS A 66 21.56 3.57 17.77
N PHE A 67 20.31 4.03 17.63
CA PHE A 67 19.11 3.18 17.71
C PHE A 67 18.99 2.29 16.48
N GLU A 68 19.16 2.87 15.28
CA GLU A 68 19.12 2.15 14.01
C GLU A 68 20.24 1.11 13.93
N LYS A 69 21.46 1.50 14.31
CA LYS A 69 22.61 0.58 14.37
C LYS A 69 22.41 -0.56 15.36
N ALA A 70 21.76 -0.28 16.49
CA ALA A 70 21.46 -1.29 17.50
C ALA A 70 20.37 -2.28 17.05
N LEU A 71 19.42 -1.87 16.21
CA LEU A 71 18.43 -2.79 15.64
C LEU A 71 19.01 -3.58 14.47
N TYR A 72 19.66 -2.90 13.52
CA TYR A 72 20.12 -3.48 12.26
C TYR A 72 21.50 -4.14 12.34
N ARG A 73 21.98 -4.53 13.54
CA ARG A 73 23.41 -4.82 13.84
C ARG A 73 24.19 -5.57 12.75
N SER A 74 23.64 -6.67 12.23
CA SER A 74 24.28 -7.44 11.15
C SER A 74 23.26 -7.99 10.16
N SER A 75 23.72 -8.38 8.98
CA SER A 75 22.88 -9.03 7.96
C SER A 75 22.47 -10.45 8.32
N ALA A 76 23.14 -11.08 9.29
CA ALA A 76 22.74 -12.38 9.82
C ALA A 76 21.62 -12.24 10.87
N ASP A 77 21.61 -11.12 11.61
CA ASP A 77 20.65 -10.89 12.70
C ASP A 77 19.39 -10.15 12.25
N PHE A 78 19.47 -9.36 11.17
CA PHE A 78 18.35 -8.58 10.65
C PHE A 78 18.41 -8.51 9.12
N THR A 79 17.53 -9.28 8.48
CA THR A 79 17.45 -9.47 7.04
C THR A 79 16.51 -8.45 6.37
N TRP A 80 16.43 -8.48 5.04
CA TRP A 80 15.46 -7.64 4.33
C TRP A 80 14.01 -8.11 4.57
N GLN A 81 13.79 -9.39 4.85
CA GLN A 81 12.49 -9.93 5.20
C GLN A 81 12.04 -9.44 6.59
N ASP A 82 12.97 -9.38 7.55
CA ASP A 82 12.70 -8.82 8.89
C ASP A 82 12.31 -7.34 8.79
N GLU A 83 13.00 -6.59 7.92
CA GLU A 83 12.65 -5.20 7.64
C GLU A 83 11.26 -5.10 6.99
N VAL A 84 10.94 -5.95 6.01
CA VAL A 84 9.60 -5.98 5.39
C VAL A 84 8.49 -6.26 6.41
N ALA A 85 8.71 -7.22 7.33
CA ALA A 85 7.78 -7.49 8.41
C ALA A 85 7.64 -6.30 9.38
N ARG A 86 8.75 -5.62 9.68
CA ARG A 86 8.79 -4.42 10.51
C ARG A 86 8.02 -3.25 9.89
N LEU A 87 8.22 -3.01 8.59
CA LEU A 87 7.54 -1.95 7.82
C LEU A 87 6.01 -2.05 7.85
N ILE A 88 5.45 -3.20 8.22
CA ILE A 88 4.01 -3.40 8.43
C ILE A 88 3.65 -3.42 9.93
N SER A 89 4.34 -4.24 10.72
CA SER A 89 3.98 -4.49 12.13
C SER A 89 4.20 -3.30 13.07
N LYS A 90 5.11 -2.39 12.72
CA LYS A 90 5.46 -1.23 13.57
C LYS A 90 4.75 0.06 13.18
N ARG A 91 3.73 0.00 12.33
CA ARG A 91 2.86 1.15 12.03
C ARG A 91 1.93 1.47 13.21
N PRO A 92 1.56 2.74 13.43
CA PRO A 92 0.41 3.12 14.27
C PRO A 92 -0.91 2.70 13.61
N LEU A 93 -2.02 2.85 14.36
CA LEU A 93 -3.37 2.57 13.83
C LEU A 93 -3.75 3.59 12.77
N THR A 94 -3.49 4.86 13.05
CA THR A 94 -3.79 5.98 12.18
C THR A 94 -2.53 6.84 12.01
N PHE A 95 -2.28 7.27 10.78
CA PHE A 95 -1.27 8.25 10.40
C PHE A 95 -1.77 9.02 9.17
N MET A 96 -1.90 10.34 9.26
CA MET A 96 -2.40 11.15 8.13
C MET A 96 -2.09 12.63 8.27
N GLY A 97 -2.23 13.36 7.15
CA GLY A 97 -2.21 14.81 7.14
C GLY A 97 -0.80 15.40 7.15
N SER A 98 -0.70 16.70 6.87
CA SER A 98 0.58 17.44 6.94
C SER A 98 1.12 17.60 8.37
N THR A 99 0.29 17.37 9.39
CA THR A 99 0.64 17.46 10.82
C THR A 99 1.02 16.11 11.42
N ASP A 100 1.08 15.05 10.61
CA ASP A 100 1.36 13.67 11.04
C ASP A 100 0.42 13.23 12.19
N TYR A 101 -0.88 13.53 12.06
CA TYR A 101 -1.89 13.11 13.02
C TYR A 101 -1.82 11.60 13.24
N THR A 102 -1.79 11.17 14.50
CA THR A 102 -1.45 9.79 14.86
C THR A 102 -2.33 9.24 15.97
N VAL A 103 -2.79 7.99 15.78
CA VAL A 103 -3.38 7.15 16.84
C VAL A 103 -2.50 5.91 17.02
N LEU A 104 -1.94 5.75 18.21
CA LEU A 104 -1.04 4.65 18.57
C LEU A 104 -1.79 3.32 18.74
N ARG A 105 -1.06 2.20 18.74
CA ARG A 105 -1.64 0.83 18.83
C ARG A 105 -2.35 0.53 20.15
N ASP A 106 -2.04 1.30 21.19
CA ASP A 106 -2.70 1.25 22.50
C ASP A 106 -3.95 2.16 22.59
N GLY A 107 -4.27 2.89 21.51
CA GLY A 107 -5.39 3.85 21.46
C GLY A 107 -5.03 5.26 21.88
N THR A 108 -3.76 5.55 22.21
CA THR A 108 -3.33 6.91 22.54
C THR A 108 -3.37 7.79 21.30
N GLN A 109 -4.24 8.80 21.33
CA GLN A 109 -4.34 9.82 20.29
C GLN A 109 -3.36 10.95 20.57
N LEU A 110 -2.43 11.18 19.65
CA LEU A 110 -1.44 12.26 19.77
C LEU A 110 -2.09 13.60 19.40
N ARG A 111 -2.05 14.57 20.32
CA ARG A 111 -2.71 15.86 20.15
C ARG A 111 -1.82 16.86 19.41
N GLY A 112 -2.41 17.59 18.47
CA GLY A 112 -1.75 18.72 17.80
C GLY A 112 -0.87 18.31 16.63
N ASP A 113 0.17 19.08 16.39
CA ASP A 113 1.16 18.84 15.34
C ASP A 113 2.24 17.88 15.84
N ASN A 114 2.33 16.70 15.22
CA ASN A 114 3.25 15.64 15.61
C ASN A 114 4.47 15.55 14.68
N THR A 115 4.65 16.49 13.76
CA THR A 115 5.73 16.45 12.76
C THR A 115 7.11 16.37 13.38
N GLU A 116 7.38 17.16 14.42
CA GLU A 116 8.65 17.11 15.13
C GLU A 116 8.86 15.78 15.86
N LEU A 117 7.80 15.23 16.46
CA LEU A 117 7.87 13.95 17.17
C LEU A 117 8.32 12.84 16.22
N TRP A 118 7.71 12.78 15.03
CA TRP A 118 8.08 11.83 13.99
C TRP A 118 9.45 12.13 13.36
N ASP A 119 9.81 13.40 13.19
CA ASP A 119 11.13 13.80 12.67
C ASP A 119 12.28 13.37 13.59
N ARG A 120 12.02 13.29 14.91
CA ARG A 120 13.00 12.81 15.91
C ARG A 120 13.05 11.29 16.02
N ASN A 121 11.98 10.58 15.68
CA ASN A 121 11.88 9.13 15.89
C ASN A 121 12.91 8.37 15.02
N GLY A 122 13.76 7.56 15.66
CA GLY A 122 14.87 6.86 14.99
C GLY A 122 16.15 7.66 14.85
N THR A 123 16.21 8.91 15.34
CA THR A 123 17.42 9.74 15.34
C THR A 123 18.09 9.78 16.72
N ASP A 124 19.31 10.32 16.82
CA ASP A 124 19.99 10.47 18.12
C ASP A 124 19.33 11.51 19.06
N ILE A 125 18.40 12.33 18.55
CA ILE A 125 17.59 13.26 19.35
C ILE A 125 16.23 12.66 19.76
N GLN A 126 15.96 11.39 19.45
CA GLN A 126 14.78 10.67 19.94
C GLN A 126 14.58 10.71 21.46
N PRO A 127 15.60 10.78 22.34
CA PRO A 127 15.37 10.89 23.78
C PRO A 127 14.49 12.08 24.23
N SER A 128 14.27 13.07 23.35
CA SER A 128 13.31 14.16 23.56
C SER A 128 11.85 13.79 23.22
N ASN A 129 11.58 12.54 22.83
CA ASN A 129 10.24 12.02 22.59
C ASN A 129 9.73 11.25 23.81
N ASP A 130 8.52 11.59 24.27
CA ASP A 130 7.90 10.90 25.41
C ASP A 130 6.87 9.82 25.00
N LEU A 131 6.44 9.81 23.73
CA LEU A 131 5.25 9.05 23.28
C LEU A 131 5.54 7.97 22.24
N ILE A 132 6.58 8.12 21.43
CA ILE A 132 6.99 7.13 20.44
C ILE A 132 8.50 6.88 20.51
N SER A 133 8.89 5.66 20.17
CA SER A 133 10.29 5.27 20.06
C SER A 133 10.49 4.39 18.83
N PHE A 134 11.72 4.38 18.31
CA PHE A 134 12.10 3.59 17.15
C PHE A 134 11.88 2.08 17.32
N ASN A 135 11.93 1.56 18.55
CA ASN A 135 11.64 0.14 18.79
C ASN A 135 10.17 -0.19 18.50
N GLU A 136 9.27 0.77 18.76
CA GLU A 136 7.83 0.59 18.63
C GLU A 136 7.25 1.14 17.32
N TYR A 137 7.87 2.16 16.73
CA TYR A 137 7.35 2.83 15.55
C TYR A 137 8.45 3.13 14.54
N LEU A 138 8.05 3.23 13.27
CA LEU A 138 8.94 3.47 12.14
C LEU A 138 9.64 4.85 12.23
N SER A 139 10.86 4.96 11.71
CA SER A 139 11.45 6.25 11.36
C SER A 139 10.90 6.78 10.04
N TYR A 140 11.07 8.06 9.76
CA TYR A 140 10.57 8.65 8.50
C TYR A 140 11.19 8.03 7.24
N ASP A 141 12.44 7.60 7.34
CA ASP A 141 13.14 6.90 6.26
C ASP A 141 12.52 5.51 6.01
N GLU A 142 12.11 4.81 7.07
CA GLU A 142 11.36 3.54 6.98
C GLU A 142 9.96 3.76 6.39
N ILE A 143 9.28 4.86 6.72
CA ILE A 143 7.95 5.18 6.16
C ILE A 143 8.02 5.33 4.63
N MET A 144 9.06 6.00 4.11
CA MET A 144 9.28 6.11 2.66
C MET A 144 9.50 4.72 2.05
N LEU A 145 10.32 3.88 2.66
CA LEU A 145 10.58 2.51 2.20
C LEU A 145 9.29 1.66 2.20
N GLY A 146 8.49 1.75 3.26
CA GLY A 146 7.20 1.05 3.42
C GLY A 146 6.09 1.54 2.47
N SER A 147 6.26 2.69 1.83
CA SER A 147 5.34 3.20 0.80
C SER A 147 5.50 2.53 -0.57
N LEU A 148 6.55 1.70 -0.75
CA LEU A 148 6.90 1.04 -2.01
C LEU A 148 6.53 -0.45 -2.04
N MET A 149 5.66 -0.87 -1.11
CA MET A 149 5.13 -2.22 -0.96
C MET A 149 3.60 -2.19 -0.80
N GLY A 150 2.96 -3.35 -0.80
CA GLY A 150 1.53 -3.48 -0.55
C GLY A 150 1.17 -4.72 0.26
N VAL A 151 -0.11 -4.82 0.64
CA VAL A 151 -0.69 -6.03 1.23
C VAL A 151 -1.87 -6.47 0.38
N SER A 152 -1.88 -7.74 -0.01
CA SER A 152 -2.94 -8.33 -0.82
C SER A 152 -3.54 -9.55 -0.14
N GLY A 153 -4.86 -9.66 -0.17
CA GLY A 153 -5.57 -10.81 0.37
C GLY A 153 -6.96 -10.98 -0.26
N PRO A 154 -7.50 -12.21 -0.28
CA PRO A 154 -8.92 -12.42 -0.48
C PRO A 154 -9.72 -11.77 0.65
N SER A 155 -10.93 -11.32 0.34
CA SER A 155 -11.76 -10.62 1.31
C SER A 155 -13.24 -10.84 1.03
N HIS A 156 -14.02 -10.92 2.11
CA HIS A 156 -15.46 -10.87 2.05
C HIS A 156 -15.91 -9.42 1.99
N PHE A 157 -16.85 -9.12 1.11
CA PHE A 157 -17.48 -7.79 1.05
C PHE A 157 -18.89 -7.84 1.65
N ILE A 158 -19.28 -6.78 2.33
CA ILE A 158 -20.64 -6.64 2.90
C ILE A 158 -21.47 -5.59 2.17
N ASN A 159 -20.86 -4.74 1.32
CA ASN A 159 -21.54 -3.73 0.51
C ASN A 159 -20.67 -3.36 -0.72
N ASN A 160 -21.11 -2.37 -1.50
CA ASN A 160 -20.44 -1.97 -2.75
C ASN A 160 -19.18 -1.09 -2.58
N GLY A 161 -18.81 -0.70 -1.37
CA GLY A 161 -17.59 0.07 -1.11
C GLY A 161 -17.67 1.59 -1.31
N ASN A 162 -18.87 2.17 -1.41
CA ASN A 162 -19.02 3.63 -1.43
C ASN A 162 -18.27 4.27 -0.25
N ARG A 163 -17.64 5.45 -0.43
CA ARG A 163 -16.95 6.20 0.64
C ARG A 163 -17.82 6.60 1.82
N LEU A 164 -19.14 6.51 1.68
CA LEU A 164 -20.12 6.77 2.74
C LEU A 164 -20.76 5.48 3.28
N ASN A 165 -20.19 4.30 3.02
CA ASN A 165 -20.84 3.02 3.34
C ASN A 165 -20.97 2.74 4.85
N ARG A 166 -20.06 3.29 5.68
CA ARG A 166 -20.11 3.23 7.15
C ARG A 166 -20.29 1.83 7.74
N GLY A 167 -19.89 0.78 7.01
CA GLY A 167 -20.03 -0.60 7.46
C GLY A 167 -21.45 -1.15 7.37
N ILE A 168 -22.35 -0.46 6.68
CA ILE A 168 -23.74 -0.88 6.55
C ILE A 168 -23.82 -1.97 5.47
N PRO A 169 -24.38 -3.15 5.76
CA PRO A 169 -24.58 -4.20 4.75
C PRO A 169 -25.44 -3.70 3.58
N GLY A 170 -25.01 -4.03 2.36
CA GLY A 170 -25.72 -3.70 1.13
C GLY A 170 -26.76 -4.77 0.75
N GLU A 171 -27.60 -4.42 -0.22
CA GLU A 171 -28.57 -5.37 -0.78
C GLU A 171 -27.86 -6.47 -1.58
N LYS A 172 -28.23 -7.74 -1.35
CA LYS A 172 -27.64 -8.90 -2.04
C LYS A 172 -27.79 -8.74 -3.56
N GLY A 173 -26.72 -9.05 -4.29
CA GLY A 173 -26.69 -8.94 -5.75
C GLY A 173 -26.29 -7.55 -6.28
N THR A 174 -26.23 -6.52 -5.44
CA THR A 174 -25.77 -5.17 -5.85
C THR A 174 -24.24 -4.98 -5.74
N PHE A 175 -23.56 -5.93 -5.09
CA PHE A 175 -22.12 -5.94 -4.89
C PHE A 175 -21.54 -7.35 -5.09
N GLU A 176 -20.24 -7.45 -5.37
CA GLU A 176 -19.52 -8.71 -5.35
C GLU A 176 -19.41 -9.22 -3.92
N PRO A 177 -19.75 -10.48 -3.60
CA PRO A 177 -19.63 -10.98 -2.23
C PRO A 177 -18.17 -11.25 -1.82
N ARG A 178 -17.28 -11.45 -2.81
CA ARG A 178 -15.87 -11.78 -2.61
C ARG A 178 -15.01 -11.14 -3.70
N GLY A 179 -13.77 -10.83 -3.36
CA GLY A 179 -12.76 -10.37 -4.31
C GLY A 179 -11.37 -10.39 -3.68
N ILE A 180 -10.38 -9.89 -4.41
CA ILE A 180 -9.06 -9.59 -3.86
C ILE A 180 -8.97 -8.10 -3.60
N ILE A 181 -8.54 -7.72 -2.40
CA ILE A 181 -8.17 -6.33 -2.08
C ILE A 181 -6.65 -6.21 -2.04
N VAL A 182 -6.13 -5.14 -2.64
CA VAL A 182 -4.72 -4.76 -2.57
C VAL A 182 -4.59 -3.36 -1.97
N GLY A 183 -4.00 -3.26 -0.78
CA GLY A 183 -3.64 -1.98 -0.17
C GLY A 183 -2.34 -1.47 -0.75
N LEU A 184 -2.38 -0.27 -1.35
CA LEU A 184 -1.24 0.32 -2.05
C LEU A 184 -1.09 1.80 -1.70
N VAL A 185 0.16 2.24 -1.60
CA VAL A 185 0.50 3.61 -1.24
C VAL A 185 0.86 4.40 -2.48
N GLY A 186 0.25 5.57 -2.64
CA GLY A 186 0.58 6.53 -3.69
C GLY A 186 1.64 7.53 -3.25
N ALA A 187 2.02 8.46 -4.14
CA ALA A 187 2.93 9.54 -3.78
C ALA A 187 2.27 10.53 -2.80
N ARG A 188 2.99 10.90 -1.73
CA ARG A 188 2.57 11.84 -0.68
C ARG A 188 3.43 13.11 -0.67
N PHE A 189 2.79 14.25 -0.91
CA PHE A 189 3.42 15.58 -0.97
C PHE A 189 2.99 16.54 0.15
N GLU A 190 2.56 16.03 1.30
CA GLU A 190 2.03 16.86 2.39
C GLU A 190 3.10 17.62 3.20
N ARG A 191 4.36 17.22 3.06
CA ARG A 191 5.52 17.80 3.77
C ARG A 191 6.69 17.92 2.80
N ASP A 192 7.27 19.12 2.69
CA ASP A 192 8.26 19.46 1.64
C ASP A 192 9.58 18.65 1.71
N ASP A 193 10.00 18.23 2.90
CA ASP A 193 11.27 17.51 3.15
C ASP A 193 11.02 16.07 3.65
N ARG A 194 9.91 15.47 3.22
CA ARG A 194 9.53 14.10 3.60
C ARG A 194 8.92 13.36 2.42
N MET A 195 8.97 12.03 2.50
CA MET A 195 8.31 11.14 1.55
C MET A 195 8.69 11.50 0.10
N ASP A 196 7.72 11.46 -0.82
CA ASP A 196 7.93 11.73 -2.23
C ASP A 196 8.38 13.17 -2.53
N SER A 197 8.16 14.13 -1.63
CA SER A 197 8.63 15.51 -1.81
C SER A 197 10.15 15.57 -1.95
N VAL A 198 10.89 14.77 -1.17
CA VAL A 198 12.36 14.68 -1.22
C VAL A 198 12.82 14.31 -2.63
N HIS A 199 12.10 13.40 -3.28
CA HIS A 199 12.49 12.79 -4.54
C HIS A 199 11.95 13.55 -5.76
N VAL A 200 10.73 14.10 -5.69
CA VAL A 200 10.03 14.68 -6.84
C VAL A 200 10.05 16.21 -6.85
N LEU A 201 10.00 16.87 -5.70
CA LEU A 201 9.94 18.34 -5.65
C LEU A 201 11.34 18.95 -5.65
N LYS A 202 11.42 20.26 -5.83
CA LYS A 202 12.69 20.99 -5.69
C LYS A 202 13.29 20.75 -4.30
N ALA A 203 14.60 20.48 -4.25
CA ALA A 203 15.28 20.23 -2.99
C ALA A 203 15.19 21.44 -2.03
N VAL A 204 14.94 21.16 -0.76
CA VAL A 204 15.05 22.15 0.32
C VAL A 204 16.52 22.47 0.61
N GLU A 205 16.79 23.61 1.25
CA GLU A 205 18.16 24.04 1.56
C GLU A 205 18.87 23.12 2.56
N GLN A 206 18.13 22.57 3.53
CA GLN A 206 18.65 21.73 4.60
C GLN A 206 17.85 20.43 4.67
N PRO A 207 18.11 19.47 3.76
CA PRO A 207 17.39 18.21 3.76
C PRO A 207 17.76 17.40 5.00
N ARG A 208 16.75 16.85 5.67
CA ARG A 208 16.96 15.98 6.83
C ARG A 208 17.37 14.55 6.43
N GLN A 209 16.96 14.08 5.25
CA GLN A 209 17.35 12.76 4.75
C GLN A 209 18.81 12.78 4.28
N HIS A 210 19.58 11.76 4.64
CA HIS A 210 20.97 11.65 4.22
C HIS A 210 21.06 11.55 2.68
N PRO A 211 21.97 12.29 2.00
CA PRO A 211 22.02 12.34 0.54
C PRO A 211 22.29 10.97 -0.13
N GLU A 212 23.11 10.12 0.50
CA GLU A 212 23.33 8.74 0.02
C GLU A 212 22.03 7.92 0.03
N LEU A 213 21.17 8.10 1.03
CA LEU A 213 19.89 7.41 1.08
C LEU A 213 18.97 7.89 -0.04
N SER A 214 18.93 9.20 -0.30
CA SER A 214 18.20 9.75 -1.46
C SER A 214 18.69 9.14 -2.78
N LYS A 215 20.00 8.95 -2.92
CA LYS A 215 20.59 8.31 -4.10
C LYS A 215 20.15 6.86 -4.27
N LEU A 216 20.10 6.08 -3.18
CA LEU A 216 19.62 4.69 -3.22
C LEU A 216 18.19 4.58 -3.76
N PHE A 217 17.29 5.48 -3.33
CA PHE A 217 15.94 5.53 -3.87
C PHE A 217 15.91 5.91 -5.36
N HIS A 218 16.70 6.89 -5.79
CA HIS A 218 16.77 7.28 -7.21
C HIS A 218 17.33 6.14 -8.09
N GLU A 219 18.35 5.42 -7.62
CA GLU A 219 18.88 4.22 -8.29
C GLU A 219 17.81 3.13 -8.40
N PHE A 220 17.01 2.92 -7.35
CA PHE A 220 15.86 2.01 -7.38
C PHE A 220 14.78 2.47 -8.36
N PHE A 221 14.47 3.77 -8.43
CA PHE A 221 13.52 4.30 -9.42
C PHE A 221 14.08 4.23 -10.85
N GLY A 222 15.40 4.21 -11.01
CA GLY A 222 16.08 4.07 -12.30
C GLY A 222 16.09 5.35 -13.12
N VAL A 223 15.92 6.51 -12.47
CA VAL A 223 15.96 7.82 -13.12
C VAL A 223 16.75 8.81 -12.27
N GLU A 224 17.44 9.75 -12.92
CA GLU A 224 18.11 10.84 -12.24
C GLU A 224 17.11 11.95 -11.90
N LYS A 225 17.24 12.52 -10.69
CA LYS A 225 16.41 13.64 -10.24
C LYS A 225 16.79 14.93 -10.98
N ASP A 226 15.82 15.60 -11.57
CA ASP A 226 15.94 16.98 -12.00
C ASP A 226 15.87 17.91 -10.78
N THR A 227 17.03 18.45 -10.39
CA THR A 227 17.15 19.34 -9.21
C THR A 227 16.58 20.74 -9.42
N GLN A 228 16.30 21.13 -10.68
CA GLN A 228 15.77 22.44 -11.03
C GLN A 228 14.25 22.43 -11.20
N ALA A 229 13.66 21.26 -11.46
CA ALA A 229 12.22 21.12 -11.60
C ALA A 229 11.50 21.43 -10.27
N ALA A 230 10.43 22.22 -10.34
CA ALA A 230 9.50 22.38 -9.22
C ALA A 230 8.75 21.06 -8.92
N PHE A 231 8.48 20.28 -9.96
CA PHE A 231 7.92 18.94 -9.90
C PHE A 231 8.57 18.09 -11.01
N ASP A 232 9.41 17.14 -10.62
CA ASP A 232 10.05 16.22 -11.54
C ASP A 232 9.07 15.11 -11.94
N VAL A 233 8.38 15.32 -13.06
CA VAL A 233 7.40 14.37 -13.58
C VAL A 233 8.02 13.00 -13.90
N ARG A 234 9.30 12.94 -14.30
CA ARG A 234 9.96 11.66 -14.62
C ARG A 234 10.18 10.85 -13.35
N MET A 235 10.67 11.50 -12.29
CA MET A 235 10.80 10.86 -10.98
C MET A 235 9.44 10.43 -10.42
N TYR A 236 8.41 11.26 -10.52
CA TYR A 236 7.05 10.90 -10.10
C TYR A 236 6.55 9.64 -10.84
N GLN A 237 6.68 9.60 -12.17
CA GLN A 237 6.26 8.43 -12.95
C GLN A 237 7.08 7.19 -12.60
N ALA A 238 8.39 7.32 -12.40
CA ALA A 238 9.25 6.21 -11.98
C ALA A 238 8.89 5.66 -10.59
N ARG A 239 8.55 6.53 -9.63
CA ARG A 239 8.03 6.11 -8.32
C ARG A 239 6.66 5.44 -8.43
N MET A 240 5.75 6.00 -9.23
CA MET A 240 4.42 5.44 -9.40
C MET A 240 4.46 4.13 -10.21
N ARG A 241 5.48 3.93 -11.03
CA ARG A 241 5.69 2.69 -11.80
C ARG A 241 5.83 1.50 -10.88
N ILE A 242 6.51 1.64 -9.75
CA ILE A 242 6.64 0.58 -8.72
C ILE A 242 5.25 0.12 -8.24
N THR A 243 4.38 1.06 -7.88
CA THR A 243 3.02 0.75 -7.42
C THR A 243 2.15 0.17 -8.54
N ALA A 244 2.27 0.69 -9.77
CA ALA A 244 1.54 0.16 -10.93
C ALA A 244 1.94 -1.29 -11.24
N ASP A 245 3.24 -1.58 -11.23
CA ASP A 245 3.76 -2.91 -11.50
C ASP A 245 3.32 -3.90 -10.41
N ILE A 246 3.40 -3.52 -9.13
CA ILE A 246 2.88 -4.35 -8.02
C ILE A 246 1.40 -4.69 -8.23
N PHE A 247 0.57 -3.69 -8.52
CA PHE A 247 -0.87 -3.93 -8.69
C PHE A 247 -1.17 -4.86 -9.87
N LEU A 248 -0.61 -4.56 -11.03
CA LEU A 248 -0.90 -5.30 -12.27
C LEU A 248 -0.36 -6.74 -12.18
N LEU A 249 0.85 -6.93 -11.66
CA LEU A 249 1.42 -8.27 -11.49
C LEU A 249 0.65 -9.09 -10.44
N GLU A 250 0.24 -8.48 -9.33
CA GLU A 250 -0.57 -9.18 -8.32
C GLU A 250 -1.94 -9.56 -8.87
N ALA A 251 -2.63 -8.65 -9.57
CA ALA A 251 -3.92 -8.94 -10.20
C ALA A 251 -3.80 -10.08 -11.23
N ASN A 252 -2.75 -10.06 -12.03
CA ASN A 252 -2.45 -11.12 -12.99
C ASN A 252 -2.18 -12.47 -12.29
N ASP A 253 -1.36 -12.50 -11.24
CA ASP A 253 -1.06 -13.73 -10.49
C ASP A 253 -2.30 -14.29 -9.79
N ARG A 254 -3.09 -13.44 -9.14
CA ARG A 254 -4.33 -13.85 -8.47
C ARG A 254 -5.35 -14.43 -9.44
N ALA A 255 -5.52 -13.80 -10.61
CA ALA A 255 -6.40 -14.31 -11.66
C ALA A 255 -5.90 -15.64 -12.24
N ARG A 256 -4.59 -15.78 -12.47
CA ARG A 256 -3.96 -17.03 -12.90
C ARG A 256 -4.25 -18.16 -11.91
N VAL A 257 -3.99 -17.94 -10.62
CA VAL A 257 -4.24 -18.94 -9.56
C VAL A 257 -5.71 -19.30 -9.47
N ALA A 258 -6.61 -18.33 -9.65
CA ALA A 258 -8.06 -18.56 -9.65
C ALA A 258 -8.60 -19.20 -10.95
N GLY A 259 -7.77 -19.39 -11.98
CA GLY A 259 -8.23 -19.88 -13.29
C GLY A 259 -9.22 -18.95 -14.00
N ARG A 260 -9.18 -17.65 -13.70
CA ARG A 260 -10.10 -16.62 -14.23
C ARG A 260 -9.31 -15.51 -14.91
N LYS A 261 -10.01 -14.58 -15.57
CA LYS A 261 -9.44 -13.29 -15.92
C LYS A 261 -9.73 -12.25 -14.82
N ALA A 262 -8.81 -11.33 -14.61
CA ALA A 262 -8.95 -10.22 -13.66
C ALA A 262 -9.69 -9.04 -14.31
N HIS A 263 -10.64 -8.53 -13.54
CA HIS A 263 -11.09 -7.15 -13.60
C HIS A 263 -10.25 -6.35 -12.58
N ALA A 264 -9.18 -5.73 -13.07
CA ALA A 264 -8.25 -4.94 -12.26
C ALA A 264 -8.82 -3.54 -12.06
N TYR A 265 -9.32 -3.27 -10.85
CA TYR A 265 -9.93 -1.99 -10.46
C TYR A 265 -8.93 -1.13 -9.71
N VAL A 266 -8.57 0.02 -10.27
CA VAL A 266 -7.61 0.96 -9.67
C VAL A 266 -8.25 2.31 -9.37
N VAL A 267 -8.05 2.79 -8.14
CA VAL A 267 -8.44 4.14 -7.71
C VAL A 267 -7.26 5.11 -7.83
N GLY A 268 -7.49 6.40 -7.63
CA GLY A 268 -6.39 7.38 -7.55
C GLY A 268 -5.54 7.18 -6.30
N LEU A 269 -4.36 6.58 -6.45
CA LEU A 269 -3.36 6.44 -5.37
C LEU A 269 -2.48 7.70 -5.36
N GLY A 270 -2.59 8.54 -4.32
CA GLY A 270 -1.85 9.82 -4.26
C GLY A 270 -2.45 10.96 -5.09
N LEU A 271 -3.69 10.81 -5.59
CA LEU A 271 -4.42 11.82 -6.36
C LEU A 271 -5.51 12.55 -5.55
N GLY A 272 -5.49 12.37 -4.22
CA GLY A 272 -6.41 13.01 -3.28
C GLY A 272 -5.73 14.12 -2.50
N VAL A 273 -5.88 14.11 -1.17
CA VAL A 273 -5.21 15.08 -0.27
C VAL A 273 -3.68 15.10 -0.40
N TRP A 274 -3.11 13.98 -0.85
CA TRP A 274 -1.68 13.81 -1.11
C TRP A 274 -1.18 14.43 -2.42
N GLN A 275 -2.07 14.87 -3.32
CA GLN A 275 -1.70 15.39 -4.62
C GLN A 275 -0.96 16.74 -4.50
N TYR A 276 0.11 16.91 -5.28
CA TYR A 276 0.79 18.20 -5.35
C TYR A 276 -0.01 19.19 -6.20
N ARG A 277 -0.52 20.25 -5.56
CA ARG A 277 -1.37 21.26 -6.23
C ARG A 277 -0.64 22.06 -7.31
N GLY A 278 0.69 22.14 -7.23
CA GLY A 278 1.51 22.86 -8.21
C GLY A 278 1.70 22.14 -9.55
N PHE A 279 1.20 20.90 -9.70
CA PHE A 279 1.28 20.15 -10.96
C PHE A 279 -0.10 19.61 -11.38
N PRO A 280 -0.90 20.39 -12.15
CA PRO A 280 -2.26 20.01 -12.52
C PRO A 280 -2.38 18.70 -13.33
N SER A 281 -1.35 18.31 -14.07
CA SER A 281 -1.32 17.09 -14.89
C SER A 281 -0.85 15.84 -14.15
N GLN A 282 -0.79 15.86 -12.80
CA GLN A 282 -0.36 14.68 -12.01
C GLN A 282 -1.22 13.44 -12.28
N ALA A 283 -2.54 13.61 -12.46
CA ALA A 283 -3.44 12.50 -12.79
C ALA A 283 -3.20 11.92 -14.19
N GLU A 284 -2.81 12.75 -15.16
CA GLU A 284 -2.42 12.29 -16.50
C GLU A 284 -1.12 11.49 -16.44
N ALA A 285 -0.12 12.01 -15.72
CA ALA A 285 1.16 11.31 -15.52
C ALA A 285 0.96 9.96 -14.82
N TYR A 286 0.03 9.87 -13.87
CA TYR A 286 -0.37 8.61 -13.22
C TYR A 286 -0.96 7.60 -14.22
N VAL A 287 -1.93 8.02 -15.03
CA VAL A 287 -2.55 7.16 -16.06
C VAL A 287 -1.54 6.72 -17.11
N ASP A 288 -0.67 7.62 -17.55
CA ASP A 288 0.39 7.32 -18.51
C ASP A 288 1.41 6.30 -17.93
N THR A 289 1.65 6.34 -16.61
CA THR A 289 2.52 5.37 -15.92
C THR A 289 1.93 3.96 -15.97
N PHE A 290 0.66 3.81 -15.60
CA PHE A 290 -0.04 2.52 -15.71
C PHE A 290 -0.14 2.04 -17.16
N SER A 291 -0.38 2.97 -18.10
CA SER A 291 -0.41 2.64 -19.54
C SER A 291 0.95 2.11 -20.01
N SER A 292 2.04 2.69 -19.54
CA SER A 292 3.40 2.21 -19.83
C SER A 292 3.66 0.84 -19.20
N ALA A 293 3.22 0.62 -17.95
CA ALA A 293 3.31 -0.70 -17.31
C ALA A 293 2.55 -1.79 -18.10
N VAL A 294 1.34 -1.48 -18.59
CA VAL A 294 0.58 -2.38 -19.47
C VAL A 294 1.34 -2.73 -20.76
N VAL A 295 2.13 -1.80 -21.30
CA VAL A 295 2.96 -2.08 -22.48
C VAL A 295 4.09 -3.04 -22.15
N ASP A 296 4.79 -2.81 -21.04
CA ASP A 296 6.05 -3.49 -20.75
C ASP A 296 5.85 -4.86 -20.09
N LEU A 297 4.78 -5.03 -19.30
CA LEU A 297 4.51 -6.24 -18.53
C LEU A 297 3.75 -7.30 -19.34
N LYS A 298 3.99 -8.57 -19.02
CA LYS A 298 3.19 -9.70 -19.51
C LYS A 298 1.98 -9.91 -18.59
N LEU A 299 0.80 -9.49 -19.04
CA LEU A 299 -0.44 -9.53 -18.25
C LEU A 299 -1.52 -10.41 -18.87
N PRO A 300 -1.25 -11.69 -19.21
CA PRO A 300 -2.19 -12.51 -19.97
C PRO A 300 -3.49 -12.77 -19.20
N TYR A 301 -3.54 -12.64 -17.88
CA TYR A 301 -4.73 -12.89 -17.07
C TYR A 301 -5.52 -11.63 -16.74
N ILE A 302 -5.12 -10.44 -17.19
CA ILE A 302 -5.94 -9.24 -17.07
C ILE A 302 -6.76 -9.06 -18.34
N SER A 303 -8.09 -9.02 -18.22
CA SER A 303 -8.99 -8.70 -19.33
C SER A 303 -9.48 -7.26 -19.28
N THR A 304 -9.67 -6.71 -18.07
CA THR A 304 -10.16 -5.34 -17.87
C THR A 304 -9.27 -4.60 -16.87
N LEU A 305 -8.89 -3.36 -17.22
CA LEU A 305 -8.28 -2.38 -16.32
C LEU A 305 -9.22 -1.17 -16.18
N GLU A 306 -9.79 -1.00 -15.00
CA GLU A 306 -10.76 0.05 -14.68
C GLU A 306 -10.10 1.14 -13.82
N PHE A 307 -9.94 2.34 -14.37
CA PHE A 307 -9.61 3.55 -13.60
C PHE A 307 -10.89 4.18 -13.07
N ALA A 308 -11.14 4.03 -11.77
CA ALA A 308 -12.35 4.53 -11.15
C ALA A 308 -12.10 5.82 -10.36
N TRP A 309 -13.03 6.77 -10.51
CA TRP A 309 -12.98 8.08 -9.84
C TRP A 309 -11.74 8.92 -10.20
N ILE A 310 -11.10 8.65 -11.33
CA ILE A 310 -9.97 9.42 -11.86
C ILE A 310 -10.46 10.29 -13.01
N THR A 311 -10.19 11.59 -12.92
CA THR A 311 -10.54 12.57 -13.95
C THR A 311 -9.27 13.00 -14.68
N VAL A 312 -9.23 12.73 -15.98
CA VAL A 312 -8.18 13.16 -16.92
C VAL A 312 -8.84 13.61 -18.23
N PRO A 313 -8.17 14.46 -19.04
CA PRO A 313 -8.67 14.88 -20.34
C PRO A 313 -8.98 13.70 -21.27
N GLU A 314 -9.94 13.88 -22.19
CA GLU A 314 -10.36 12.85 -23.13
C GLU A 314 -9.22 12.36 -24.04
N SER A 315 -8.24 13.21 -24.34
CA SER A 315 -7.01 12.83 -25.06
C SER A 315 -6.19 11.78 -24.31
N CYS A 316 -6.01 11.95 -22.99
CA CYS A 316 -5.33 10.99 -22.13
C CYS A 316 -6.10 9.66 -22.07
N ARG A 317 -7.44 9.72 -21.96
CA ARG A 317 -8.30 8.53 -21.94
C ARG A 317 -8.17 7.70 -23.21
N ARG A 318 -8.27 8.35 -24.38
CA ARG A 318 -8.13 7.69 -25.69
C ARG A 318 -6.76 7.06 -25.87
N ARG A 319 -5.68 7.80 -25.56
CA ARG A 319 -4.31 7.28 -25.62
C ARG A 319 -4.13 6.03 -24.77
N ALA A 320 -4.56 6.06 -23.52
CA ALA A 320 -4.47 4.92 -22.61
C ALA A 320 -5.27 3.72 -23.12
N ALA A 321 -6.51 3.94 -23.58
CA ALA A 321 -7.37 2.88 -24.11
C ALA A 321 -6.80 2.22 -25.38
N GLU A 322 -6.23 3.01 -26.29
CA GLU A 322 -5.57 2.48 -27.50
C GLU A 322 -4.36 1.60 -27.16
N VAL A 323 -3.57 2.01 -26.18
CA VAL A 323 -2.41 1.26 -25.68
C VAL A 323 -2.84 -0.07 -25.07
N ALA A 324 -3.82 -0.05 -24.15
CA ALA A 324 -4.34 -1.25 -23.52
C ALA A 324 -4.99 -2.22 -24.53
N LYS A 325 -5.74 -1.68 -25.50
CA LYS A 325 -6.38 -2.49 -26.56
C LYS A 325 -5.36 -3.28 -27.39
N LYS A 326 -4.19 -2.70 -27.69
CA LYS A 326 -3.11 -3.41 -28.40
C LYS A 326 -2.54 -4.59 -27.60
N ARG A 327 -2.74 -4.61 -26.28
CA ARG A 327 -2.39 -5.71 -25.39
C ARG A 327 -3.56 -6.65 -25.08
N GLY A 328 -4.72 -6.45 -25.72
CA GLY A 328 -5.92 -7.25 -25.49
C GLY A 328 -6.63 -6.93 -24.18
N ILE A 329 -6.31 -5.78 -23.54
CA ILE A 329 -6.92 -5.34 -22.29
C ILE A 329 -7.95 -4.26 -22.59
N LYS A 330 -9.17 -4.44 -22.08
CA LYS A 330 -10.22 -3.42 -22.08
C LYS A 330 -9.89 -2.40 -21.00
N LEU A 331 -9.80 -1.13 -21.35
CA LEU A 331 -9.54 -0.05 -20.40
C LEU A 331 -10.76 0.85 -20.25
N GLU A 332 -11.17 1.10 -19.01
CA GLU A 332 -12.37 1.88 -18.70
C GLU A 332 -12.05 3.00 -17.72
N PHE A 333 -12.74 4.15 -17.88
CA PHE A 333 -12.77 5.23 -16.90
C PHE A 333 -14.18 5.36 -16.36
N THR A 334 -14.38 5.11 -15.08
CA THR A 334 -15.73 5.02 -14.49
C THR A 334 -15.84 5.82 -13.19
N ARG A 335 -17.05 5.81 -12.63
CA ARG A 335 -17.33 6.19 -11.24
C ARG A 335 -17.98 5.03 -10.47
N ARG A 336 -17.61 3.80 -10.82
CA ARG A 336 -18.13 2.59 -10.15
C ARG A 336 -17.59 2.54 -8.71
N ASN A 337 -18.43 2.15 -7.75
CA ASN A 337 -17.94 1.88 -6.38
C ASN A 337 -17.12 0.59 -6.38
N PRO A 338 -16.07 0.46 -5.54
CA PRO A 338 -15.07 -0.61 -5.65
C PRO A 338 -15.63 -2.03 -5.79
N ALA A 339 -16.56 -2.41 -4.92
CA ALA A 339 -17.17 -3.74 -4.88
C ALA A 339 -18.55 -3.80 -5.54
N ALA A 340 -19.01 -2.78 -6.28
CA ALA A 340 -20.26 -2.89 -7.02
C ALA A 340 -20.23 -4.11 -7.98
N LYS A 341 -21.37 -4.79 -8.11
CA LYS A 341 -21.47 -6.06 -8.85
C LYS A 341 -20.94 -5.94 -10.27
N LEU A 342 -20.14 -6.90 -10.71
CA LEU A 342 -19.69 -7.01 -12.09
C LEU A 342 -20.76 -7.73 -12.92
N ASN A 343 -20.89 -7.32 -14.18
CA ASN A 343 -21.74 -8.00 -15.17
C ASN A 343 -20.97 -9.11 -15.92
N THR A 344 -19.86 -9.57 -15.35
CA THR A 344 -18.94 -10.55 -15.93
C THR A 344 -18.53 -11.56 -14.85
N ASP A 345 -18.02 -12.72 -15.27
CA ASP A 345 -17.43 -13.70 -14.36
C ASP A 345 -15.94 -13.44 -14.10
N GLU A 346 -15.46 -12.20 -14.29
CA GLU A 346 -14.08 -11.81 -14.00
C GLU A 346 -13.82 -11.81 -12.48
N LEU A 347 -12.60 -12.16 -12.07
CA LEU A 347 -12.15 -11.97 -10.70
C LEU A 347 -11.95 -10.48 -10.44
N LEU A 348 -12.74 -9.91 -9.53
CA LEU A 348 -12.51 -8.54 -9.06
C LEU A 348 -11.24 -8.49 -8.21
N VAL A 349 -10.23 -7.78 -8.72
CA VAL A 349 -9.03 -7.41 -7.97
C VAL A 349 -9.01 -5.89 -7.85
N LEU A 350 -9.26 -5.37 -6.65
CA LEU A 350 -9.43 -3.94 -6.43
C LEU A 350 -8.33 -3.36 -5.54
N SER A 351 -7.83 -2.19 -5.90
CA SER A 351 -6.94 -1.40 -5.06
C SER A 351 -7.72 -0.50 -4.10
N TYR A 352 -7.18 -0.22 -2.93
CA TYR A 352 -7.52 0.99 -2.17
C TYR A 352 -6.25 1.81 -1.88
N ALA A 353 -6.41 3.12 -1.80
CA ALA A 353 -5.33 4.01 -1.37
C ALA A 353 -5.07 3.76 0.11
N TRP A 354 -3.82 3.45 0.45
CA TRP A 354 -3.37 3.20 1.81
C TRP A 354 -2.22 4.13 2.17
N ASP A 355 -2.00 4.36 3.47
CA ASP A 355 -0.88 5.16 3.99
C ASP A 355 0.36 4.29 4.27
N GLY A 356 1.55 4.85 4.03
CA GLY A 356 2.84 4.18 4.28
C GLY A 356 3.12 3.90 5.76
N ASN A 357 2.42 4.56 6.68
CA ASN A 357 2.61 4.45 8.11
C ASN A 357 1.30 4.29 8.90
N ALA A 358 0.28 3.64 8.33
CA ALA A 358 -0.94 3.30 9.08
C ALA A 358 -1.30 1.82 8.92
N PHE A 359 -2.07 1.29 9.88
CA PHE A 359 -2.74 0.00 9.70
C PHE A 359 -3.82 0.08 8.61
N PRO A 360 -4.24 -1.06 8.03
CA PRO A 360 -5.32 -1.08 7.05
C PRO A 360 -6.58 -0.42 7.61
N GLY A 361 -7.13 0.54 6.87
CA GLY A 361 -8.30 1.32 7.28
C GLY A 361 -7.96 2.70 7.85
N ASN A 362 -6.73 2.94 8.31
CA ASN A 362 -6.22 4.23 8.77
C ASN A 362 -7.19 5.00 9.70
N GLU A 363 -7.92 5.99 9.21
CA GLU A 363 -8.90 6.77 9.98
C GLU A 363 -10.07 5.93 10.53
N TYR A 364 -10.27 4.73 9.97
CA TYR A 364 -11.17 3.71 10.52
C TYR A 364 -10.93 3.49 12.00
N TRP A 365 -9.67 3.38 12.43
CA TRP A 365 -9.30 3.10 13.82
C TRP A 365 -9.51 4.27 14.77
N ASP A 366 -9.73 5.47 14.24
CA ASP A 366 -10.12 6.68 14.97
C ASP A 366 -11.66 6.90 14.95
N GLY A 367 -12.41 5.90 14.49
CA GLY A 367 -13.87 5.94 14.40
C GLY A 367 -14.41 6.72 13.19
N SER A 368 -13.56 7.18 12.28
CA SER A 368 -14.01 7.78 11.02
C SER A 368 -14.41 6.68 10.04
N LEU A 369 -15.72 6.48 9.86
CA LEU A 369 -16.26 5.42 9.00
C LEU A 369 -16.64 5.89 7.58
N SER A 370 -16.23 7.10 7.22
CA SER A 370 -16.63 7.71 5.94
C SER A 370 -15.70 8.84 5.51
N GLY A 371 -15.69 9.14 4.20
CA GLY A 371 -15.08 10.35 3.65
C GLY A 371 -13.77 10.12 2.89
N SER A 372 -13.02 9.07 3.21
CA SER A 372 -11.78 8.67 2.51
C SER A 372 -11.82 7.21 2.03
N GLY A 373 -10.80 6.80 1.29
CA GLY A 373 -10.72 5.46 0.68
C GLY A 373 -10.39 4.37 1.70
N ASP A 374 -9.49 4.65 2.64
CA ASP A 374 -9.06 3.75 3.71
C ASP A 374 -10.23 3.22 4.57
N PRO A 375 -11.01 4.08 5.26
CA PRO A 375 -12.12 3.61 6.08
C PRO A 375 -13.22 3.00 5.24
N ALA A 376 -13.42 3.45 3.99
CA ALA A 376 -14.40 2.84 3.11
C ALA A 376 -14.06 1.39 2.80
N ALA A 377 -12.79 1.10 2.50
CA ALA A 377 -12.27 -0.24 2.23
C ALA A 377 -12.33 -1.14 3.47
N ALA A 378 -11.95 -0.61 4.65
CA ALA A 378 -12.11 -1.33 5.91
C ALA A 378 -13.58 -1.63 6.18
N CYS A 379 -14.46 -0.64 6.12
CA CYS A 379 -15.89 -0.80 6.42
C CYS A 379 -16.62 -1.78 5.49
N MET A 380 -16.24 -1.85 4.22
CA MET A 380 -16.91 -2.74 3.26
C MET A 380 -16.43 -4.19 3.33
N SER A 381 -15.32 -4.48 4.04
CA SER A 381 -14.60 -5.75 3.87
C SER A 381 -13.88 -6.27 5.12
N THR A 382 -13.30 -7.47 5.06
CA THR A 382 -12.59 -8.09 6.20
C THR A 382 -11.14 -7.60 6.38
N ILE A 383 -10.67 -6.59 5.64
CA ILE A 383 -9.25 -6.19 5.66
C ILE A 383 -8.79 -5.60 7.00
N GLY A 384 -9.70 -5.02 7.79
CA GLY A 384 -9.38 -4.49 9.12
C GLY A 384 -8.88 -5.56 10.09
N GLU A 385 -9.19 -6.83 9.80
CA GLU A 385 -8.74 -8.00 10.57
C GLU A 385 -7.72 -8.81 9.76
N LEU A 386 -8.00 -9.17 8.51
CA LEU A 386 -7.13 -10.08 7.73
C LEU A 386 -5.79 -9.46 7.30
N HIS A 387 -5.75 -8.15 7.02
CA HIS A 387 -4.51 -7.44 6.67
C HIS A 387 -3.82 -6.82 7.90
N ASN A 388 -4.39 -7.01 9.10
CA ASN A 388 -3.89 -6.40 10.32
C ASN A 388 -2.89 -7.32 11.02
N PRO A 389 -1.63 -6.90 11.23
CA PRO A 389 -0.60 -7.76 11.80
C PRO A 389 -0.84 -8.13 13.28
N LEU A 390 -1.73 -7.42 13.98
CA LEU A 390 -2.13 -7.79 15.35
C LEU A 390 -3.19 -8.90 15.39
N VAL A 391 -3.86 -9.17 14.26
CA VAL A 391 -4.92 -10.18 14.15
C VAL A 391 -4.46 -11.37 13.31
N ASN A 392 -3.74 -11.12 12.21
CA ASN A 392 -3.15 -12.14 11.34
C ASN A 392 -1.62 -11.99 11.30
N PRO A 393 -0.88 -12.21 12.39
CA PRO A 393 0.58 -11.98 12.41
C PRO A 393 1.34 -12.85 11.42
N SER A 394 0.82 -14.03 11.08
CA SER A 394 1.49 -15.00 10.21
C SER A 394 1.71 -14.49 8.77
N PHE A 395 0.94 -13.49 8.29
CA PHE A 395 1.17 -12.96 6.93
C PHE A 395 2.46 -12.15 6.81
N LEU A 396 3.05 -11.71 7.92
CA LEU A 396 4.32 -10.98 7.93
C LEU A 396 5.48 -11.81 7.36
N GLU A 397 5.39 -13.13 7.43
CA GLU A 397 6.36 -14.07 6.84
C GLU A 397 6.09 -14.35 5.35
N ARG A 398 4.90 -13.97 4.86
CA ARG A 398 4.45 -14.26 3.49
C ARG A 398 4.72 -13.08 2.58
N VAL A 399 5.96 -12.97 2.13
CA VAL A 399 6.38 -11.95 1.16
C VAL A 399 6.41 -12.51 -0.26
N LYS A 400 5.51 -12.03 -1.12
CA LYS A 400 5.49 -12.33 -2.55
C LYS A 400 6.27 -11.27 -3.31
N VAL A 401 7.40 -11.68 -3.88
CA VAL A 401 8.17 -10.87 -4.83
C VAL A 401 7.53 -11.01 -6.21
N LEU A 402 7.04 -9.91 -6.78
CA LEU A 402 6.38 -9.85 -8.07
C LEU A 402 7.40 -9.52 -9.16
N ARG A 403 7.49 -10.37 -10.20
CA ARG A 403 8.48 -10.29 -11.28
C ARG A 403 7.83 -9.95 -12.60
N ALA A 404 8.51 -9.13 -13.41
CA ALA A 404 8.01 -8.69 -14.71
C ALA A 404 8.13 -9.78 -15.80
N SER A 405 9.08 -10.71 -15.65
CA SER A 405 9.28 -11.85 -16.54
C SER A 405 8.99 -13.18 -15.83
N ASP A 406 8.16 -14.01 -16.45
CA ASP A 406 8.13 -15.45 -16.18
C ASP A 406 9.49 -16.07 -16.58
N GLU A 407 10.47 -16.03 -15.69
CA GLU A 407 11.31 -17.21 -15.56
C GLU A 407 10.42 -18.23 -14.89
N THR A 408 9.90 -19.14 -15.71
CA THR A 408 9.29 -20.39 -15.25
C THR A 408 10.19 -20.97 -14.16
N ASP A 409 9.67 -21.10 -12.94
CA ASP A 409 10.21 -22.01 -11.93
C ASP A 409 10.17 -23.43 -12.53
N THR A 410 11.22 -23.74 -13.29
CA THR A 410 11.61 -25.09 -13.63
C THR A 410 12.68 -25.45 -12.61
N ASN A 411 12.33 -26.44 -11.78
CA ASN A 411 13.14 -27.18 -10.82
C ASN A 411 13.01 -26.77 -9.35
N SER A 412 12.05 -27.41 -8.68
CA SER A 412 12.35 -28.12 -7.43
C SER A 412 11.49 -29.39 -7.38
N SER A 413 12.00 -30.44 -8.02
CA SER A 413 11.73 -31.84 -7.66
C SER A 413 12.45 -32.18 -6.37
#